data_AF-A0A7C7S0K8-F1
#
_entry.id   AF-A0A7C7S0K8-F1
#
_cell.length_a   1.000
_cell.length_b   1.000
_cell.length_c   1.000
_cell.angle_alpha   90.00
_cell.angle_beta   90.00
_cell.angle_gamma   90.00
#
_symmetry.space_group_name_H-M   'P 1'
#
loop_
_entity.id
_entity.type
_entity.pdbx_description
1 polymer ?
#
loop_
_entity_poly.entity_id
_entity_poly.type
_entity_poly.pdbx_seq_one_letter_code
_entity_poly.pdbx_strand_id
1 'polypeptide(L)'
;MPTLQEVLNLVLTPPGDLYYHLALLFTLQILLAVAWGHWTRTGHRPDAGRLLGAAGGLLSTRVILVLGSVVAGSGAAPPAALLPPLERALDLCLIPFSAWAFLPILRQYSRLGIGLLGGILLTTGLTYAYFAATWPPVEAAGIAYNTYWQAQVWGAFSLLLAAAALLALLVWPRPGLGLLAGALLAWLGGHLAQLLIPPLAPHLAGSTRLANLIAVPLMTGLAFQEALRWSPAPSPTSPSTAAARLLEMARRIERAHDVESALATALPEIAHHLGVDMAAVGLPAVGPSPGVRIVAIH
;
A
#
# COMPACT_ATOMS: atom_id res chain seq x y z
N MET A 1 36.73 -3.93 -2.03
CA MET A 1 35.38 -4.32 -1.55
C MET A 1 35.14 -4.04 -0.04
N PRO A 2 35.60 -2.91 0.57
CA PRO A 2 35.25 -2.60 1.97
C PRO A 2 33.85 -1.96 2.14
N THR A 3 33.32 -1.31 1.10
CA THR A 3 32.10 -0.48 1.19
C THR A 3 30.81 -1.27 1.45
N LEU A 4 30.61 -2.44 0.85
CA LEU A 4 29.39 -3.24 1.07
C LEU A 4 29.36 -3.84 2.49
N GLN A 5 30.50 -4.32 2.98
CA GLN A 5 30.59 -4.86 4.34
C GLN A 5 30.37 -3.78 5.39
N GLU A 6 30.87 -2.56 5.16
CA GLU A 6 30.61 -1.40 6.02
C GLU A 6 29.12 -1.05 6.09
N VAL A 7 28.42 -1.00 4.95
CA VAL A 7 26.98 -0.74 4.90
C VAL A 7 26.20 -1.85 5.61
N LEU A 8 26.56 -3.11 5.40
CA LEU A 8 25.92 -4.23 6.08
C LEU A 8 26.17 -4.17 7.60
N ASN A 9 27.39 -3.90 8.04
CA ASN A 9 27.70 -3.73 9.46
C ASN A 9 26.90 -2.60 10.09
N LEU A 10 26.74 -1.47 9.40
CA LEU A 10 25.92 -0.35 9.89
C LEU A 10 24.49 -0.77 10.21
N VAL A 11 23.87 -1.63 9.40
CA VAL A 11 22.49 -2.12 9.62
C VAL A 11 22.42 -3.23 10.68
N LEU A 12 23.53 -3.94 10.90
CA LEU A 12 23.58 -5.11 11.77
C LEU A 12 23.98 -4.79 13.22
N THR A 13 24.78 -3.74 13.45
CA THR A 13 25.25 -3.37 14.80
C THR A 13 24.34 -2.35 15.46
N PRO A 14 24.09 -2.42 16.78
CA PRO A 14 23.44 -1.32 17.50
C PRO A 14 24.21 0.01 17.27
N PRO A 15 23.52 1.12 16.94
CA PRO A 15 22.07 1.36 16.94
C PRO A 15 21.33 1.06 15.62
N GLY A 16 22.02 0.65 14.55
CA GLY A 16 21.44 0.46 13.22
C GLY A 16 20.34 -0.59 13.12
N ASP A 17 20.43 -1.65 13.92
CA ASP A 17 19.36 -2.66 14.05
C ASP A 17 18.01 -2.04 14.49
N LEU A 18 18.06 -1.11 15.43
CA LEU A 18 16.86 -0.38 15.88
C LEU A 18 16.31 0.50 14.76
N TYR A 19 17.19 1.23 14.06
CA TYR A 19 16.77 2.09 12.95
C TYR A 19 16.14 1.29 11.80
N TYR A 20 16.64 0.08 11.52
CA TYR A 20 16.04 -0.84 10.57
C TYR A 20 14.57 -1.14 10.92
N HIS A 21 14.32 -1.56 12.16
CA HIS A 21 12.97 -1.89 12.61
C HIS A 21 12.04 -0.68 12.61
N LEU A 22 12.51 0.49 13.07
CA LEU A 22 11.72 1.73 13.08
C LEU A 22 11.40 2.19 11.66
N ALA A 23 12.39 2.22 10.76
CA ALA A 23 12.18 2.65 9.37
C ALA A 23 11.11 1.79 8.68
N LEU A 24 11.17 0.47 8.86
CA LEU A 24 10.16 -0.44 8.31
C LEU A 24 8.80 -0.26 8.95
N LEU A 25 8.73 -0.12 10.27
CA LEU A 25 7.47 0.06 10.99
C LEU A 25 6.76 1.34 10.52
N PHE A 26 7.47 2.48 10.48
CA PHE A 26 6.90 3.74 10.01
C PHE A 26 6.48 3.67 8.54
N THR A 27 7.30 3.07 7.68
CA THR A 27 6.97 2.92 6.25
C THR A 27 5.71 2.08 6.04
N LEU A 28 5.53 1.02 6.81
CA LEU A 28 4.34 0.16 6.76
C LEU A 28 3.12 0.82 7.41
N GLN A 29 3.30 1.66 8.43
CA GLN A 29 2.22 2.48 8.98
C GLN A 29 1.70 3.48 7.95
N ILE A 30 2.59 4.14 7.20
CA ILE A 30 2.21 5.03 6.09
C ILE A 30 1.45 4.24 5.03
N LEU A 31 1.95 3.06 4.64
CA LEU A 31 1.24 2.16 3.71
C LEU A 31 -0.17 1.84 4.19
N LEU A 32 -0.32 1.48 5.46
CA LEU A 32 -1.62 1.18 6.06
C LEU A 32 -2.55 2.40 6.06
N ALA A 33 -2.04 3.58 6.41
CA ALA A 33 -2.80 4.82 6.40
C ALA A 33 -3.28 5.19 4.99
N VAL A 34 -2.42 5.04 3.98
CA VAL A 34 -2.78 5.24 2.57
C VAL A 34 -3.84 4.24 2.13
N ALA A 35 -3.66 2.96 2.45
CA ALA A 35 -4.61 1.90 2.10
C ALA A 35 -5.99 2.13 2.75
N TRP A 36 -6.00 2.53 4.02
CA TRP A 36 -7.21 2.88 4.76
C TRP A 36 -7.93 4.10 4.15
N GLY A 37 -7.20 5.16 3.85
CA GLY A 37 -7.73 6.35 3.17
C GLY A 37 -8.30 6.02 1.78
N HIS A 38 -7.65 5.14 1.04
CA HIS A 38 -8.17 4.65 -0.24
C HIS A 38 -9.44 3.81 -0.07
N TRP A 39 -9.50 2.90 0.90
CA TRP A 39 -10.67 2.07 1.17
C TRP A 39 -11.91 2.87 1.58
N THR A 40 -11.74 3.85 2.47
CA THR A 40 -12.82 4.74 2.90
C THR A 40 -13.35 5.61 1.76
N ARG A 41 -12.47 6.14 0.90
CA ARG A 41 -12.87 6.99 -0.25
C ARG A 41 -13.52 6.21 -1.39
N THR A 42 -13.12 4.97 -1.62
CA THR A 42 -13.61 4.15 -2.74
C THR A 42 -14.92 3.41 -2.46
N GLY A 43 -15.56 3.65 -1.31
CA GLY A 43 -16.83 3.02 -0.98
C GLY A 43 -16.71 1.51 -0.75
N HIS A 44 -15.65 1.06 -0.09
CA HIS A 44 -15.46 -0.34 0.32
C HIS A 44 -15.36 -1.35 -0.83
N ARG A 45 -14.81 -0.92 -1.97
CA ARG A 45 -14.58 -1.83 -3.11
C ARG A 45 -13.62 -2.97 -2.74
N PRO A 46 -13.78 -4.17 -3.34
CA PRO A 46 -12.95 -5.34 -3.04
C PRO A 46 -11.45 -5.09 -3.21
N ASP A 47 -11.08 -4.34 -4.26
CA ASP A 47 -9.69 -3.99 -4.56
C ASP A 47 -9.04 -3.12 -3.47
N ALA A 48 -9.80 -2.18 -2.90
CA ALA A 48 -9.29 -1.33 -1.83
C ALA A 48 -9.18 -2.09 -0.51
N GLY A 49 -10.12 -3.01 -0.24
CA GLY A 49 -10.05 -3.91 0.92
C GLY A 49 -8.86 -4.86 0.85
N ARG A 50 -8.49 -5.31 -0.35
CA ARG A 50 -7.29 -6.13 -0.59
C ARG A 50 -6.00 -5.39 -0.27
N LEU A 51 -5.85 -4.14 -0.73
CA LEU A 51 -4.69 -3.32 -0.40
C LEU A 51 -4.60 -3.08 1.12
N LEU A 52 -5.73 -2.81 1.77
CA LEU A 52 -5.81 -2.65 3.22
C LEU A 52 -5.41 -3.94 3.96
N GLY A 53 -5.93 -5.09 3.54
CA GLY A 53 -5.57 -6.39 4.11
C GLY A 53 -4.09 -6.71 3.95
N ALA A 54 -3.50 -6.38 2.81
CA ALA A 54 -2.07 -6.60 2.57
C ALA A 54 -1.21 -5.66 3.41
N ALA A 55 -1.56 -4.37 3.49
CA ALA A 55 -0.88 -3.41 4.35
C ALA A 55 -0.95 -3.82 5.82
N GLY A 56 -2.12 -4.29 6.28
CA GLY A 56 -2.31 -4.85 7.61
C GLY A 56 -1.43 -6.06 7.85
N GLY A 57 -1.45 -7.04 6.95
CA GLY A 57 -0.60 -8.24 7.04
C GLY A 57 0.88 -7.95 7.07
N LEU A 58 1.36 -7.04 6.20
CA LEU A 58 2.74 -6.57 6.19
C LEU A 58 3.13 -5.91 7.52
N LEU A 59 2.30 -4.98 8.03
CA LEU A 59 2.56 -4.33 9.31
C LEU A 59 2.58 -5.33 10.47
N SER A 60 1.66 -6.30 10.48
CA SER A 60 1.62 -7.36 11.49
C SER A 60 2.94 -8.12 11.59
N THR A 61 3.66 -8.33 10.47
CA THR A 61 4.99 -8.96 10.54
C THR A 61 5.96 -8.21 11.45
N ARG A 62 5.94 -6.87 11.44
CA ARG A 62 6.83 -6.05 12.26
C ARG A 62 6.35 -5.96 13.70
N VAL A 63 5.04 -5.87 13.91
CA VAL A 63 4.44 -5.91 15.24
C VAL A 63 4.76 -7.23 15.95
N ILE A 64 4.62 -8.37 15.26
CA ILE A 64 4.94 -9.69 15.82
C ILE A 64 6.43 -9.78 16.19
N LEU A 65 7.35 -9.23 15.37
CA LEU A 65 8.77 -9.20 15.72
C LEU A 65 9.04 -8.36 16.97
N VAL A 66 8.45 -7.17 17.07
CA VAL A 66 8.61 -6.32 18.26
C VAL A 66 8.08 -7.03 19.51
N LEU A 67 6.91 -7.66 19.42
CA LEU A 67 6.35 -8.45 20.53
C LEU A 67 7.25 -9.64 20.87
N GLY A 68 7.78 -10.34 19.88
CA GLY A 68 8.74 -11.43 20.07
C GLY A 68 10.00 -10.98 20.80
N SER A 69 10.53 -9.80 20.46
CA SER A 69 11.67 -9.20 21.14
C SER A 69 11.37 -8.85 22.60
N VAL A 70 10.17 -8.34 22.89
CA VAL A 70 9.74 -8.06 24.28
C VAL A 70 9.63 -9.35 25.09
N VAL A 71 9.04 -10.42 24.52
CA VAL A 71 8.93 -11.73 25.17
C VAL A 71 10.30 -12.35 25.41
N ALA A 72 11.23 -12.25 24.45
CA ALA A 72 12.60 -12.71 24.65
C ALA A 72 13.33 -11.89 25.72
N GLY A 73 13.07 -10.58 25.78
CA GLY A 73 13.63 -9.67 26.77
C GLY A 73 13.13 -9.88 28.20
N SER A 74 11.98 -10.54 28.40
CA SER A 74 11.45 -10.86 29.73
C SER A 74 12.15 -12.04 30.41
N GLY A 75 13.08 -12.71 29.72
CA GLY A 75 13.78 -13.90 30.21
C GLY A 75 13.03 -15.22 29.97
N ALA A 76 11.87 -15.19 29.31
CA ALA A 76 11.10 -16.39 28.99
C ALA A 76 11.82 -17.32 28.00
N ALA A 77 12.64 -16.76 27.10
CA ALA A 77 13.50 -17.52 26.19
C ALA A 77 14.71 -16.65 25.78
N PRO A 78 15.89 -17.25 25.51
CA PRO A 78 17.02 -16.52 24.94
C PRO A 78 16.62 -15.90 23.59
N PRO A 79 16.93 -14.60 23.32
CA PRO A 79 16.62 -13.96 22.04
C PRO A 79 17.14 -14.72 20.82
N ALA A 80 18.33 -15.32 20.92
CA ALA A 80 18.93 -16.11 19.85
C ALA A 80 18.20 -17.45 19.58
N ALA A 81 17.46 -17.98 20.56
CA ALA A 81 16.67 -19.19 20.43
C ALA A 81 15.28 -18.94 19.80
N LEU A 82 14.76 -17.70 19.83
CA LEU A 82 13.43 -17.38 19.33
C LEU A 82 13.43 -16.53 18.06
N LEU A 83 14.21 -15.45 18.05
CA LEU A 83 14.10 -14.42 17.03
C LEU A 83 14.58 -14.84 15.63
N PRO A 84 15.66 -15.64 15.45
CA PRO A 84 16.19 -15.88 14.11
C PRO A 84 15.22 -16.66 13.19
N PRO A 85 14.58 -17.76 13.63
CA PRO A 85 13.54 -18.42 12.84
C PRO A 85 12.32 -17.53 12.58
N LEU A 86 11.92 -16.74 13.59
CA LEU A 86 10.76 -15.85 13.52
C LEU A 86 10.96 -14.74 12.48
N GLU A 87 12.13 -14.09 12.50
CA GLU A 87 12.51 -13.06 11.53
C GLU A 87 12.48 -13.60 10.11
N ARG A 88 13.05 -14.80 9.87
CA ARG A 88 13.03 -15.37 8.50
C ARG A 88 11.63 -15.70 8.01
N ALA A 89 10.79 -16.26 8.87
CA ALA A 89 9.41 -16.56 8.50
C ALA A 89 8.62 -15.28 8.16
N LEU A 90 8.77 -14.24 8.98
CA LEU A 90 8.06 -12.98 8.83
C LEU A 90 8.58 -12.13 7.66
N ASP A 91 9.87 -12.18 7.37
CA ASP A 91 10.43 -11.56 6.16
C ASP A 91 9.98 -12.26 4.89
N LEU A 92 9.85 -13.59 4.90
CA LEU A 92 9.27 -14.34 3.77
C LEU A 92 7.85 -13.86 3.48
N CYS A 93 7.03 -13.57 4.51
CA CYS A 93 5.64 -13.11 4.35
C CYS A 93 5.51 -11.78 3.59
N LEU A 94 6.56 -10.96 3.50
CA LEU A 94 6.50 -9.68 2.80
C LEU A 94 6.22 -9.87 1.29
N ILE A 95 6.84 -10.88 0.70
CA ILE A 95 6.72 -11.19 -0.73
C ILE A 95 5.30 -11.60 -1.11
N PRO A 96 4.66 -12.62 -0.49
CA PRO A 96 3.31 -13.04 -0.86
C PRO A 96 2.25 -11.98 -0.52
N PHE A 97 2.38 -11.21 0.56
CA PHE A 97 1.46 -10.08 0.79
C PHE A 97 1.59 -9.01 -0.30
N SER A 98 2.80 -8.73 -0.76
CA SER A 98 3.05 -7.74 -1.82
C SER A 98 2.57 -8.23 -3.19
N ALA A 99 2.85 -9.49 -3.53
CA ALA A 99 2.32 -10.12 -4.74
C ALA A 99 0.79 -10.20 -4.68
N TRP A 100 0.23 -10.65 -3.56
CA TRP A 100 -1.21 -10.66 -3.35
C TRP A 100 -1.80 -9.25 -3.34
N ALA A 101 -1.11 -8.18 -3.00
CA ALA A 101 -1.67 -6.83 -3.15
C ALA A 101 -1.76 -6.42 -4.63
N PHE A 102 -0.66 -6.51 -5.37
CA PHE A 102 -0.49 -5.75 -6.61
C PHE A 102 -0.44 -6.59 -7.89
N LEU A 103 -0.20 -7.90 -7.80
CA LEU A 103 0.02 -8.73 -8.99
C LEU A 103 -1.27 -8.89 -9.82
N PRO A 104 -1.28 -8.56 -11.13
CA PRO A 104 -2.48 -8.52 -11.95
C PRO A 104 -3.25 -9.83 -12.01
N ILE A 105 -2.55 -10.96 -12.19
CA ILE A 105 -3.17 -12.29 -12.28
C ILE A 105 -3.93 -12.65 -11.01
N LEU A 106 -3.40 -12.28 -9.84
CA LEU A 106 -4.07 -12.52 -8.56
C LEU A 106 -5.26 -11.58 -8.35
N ARG A 107 -5.28 -10.40 -8.98
CA ARG A 107 -6.45 -9.49 -9.01
C ARG A 107 -7.57 -10.05 -9.87
N GLN A 108 -7.22 -10.57 -11.05
CA GLN A 108 -8.17 -11.19 -11.96
C GLN A 108 -8.82 -12.43 -11.33
N TYR A 109 -8.03 -13.27 -10.64
CA TYR A 109 -8.51 -14.48 -9.98
C TYR A 109 -8.47 -14.34 -8.45
N SER A 110 -9.32 -13.49 -7.89
CA SER A 110 -9.31 -13.14 -6.45
C SER A 110 -9.37 -14.36 -5.51
N ARG A 111 -10.21 -15.36 -5.81
CA ARG A 111 -10.30 -16.61 -5.00
C ARG A 111 -9.00 -17.40 -5.00
N LEU A 112 -8.35 -17.52 -6.17
CA LEU A 112 -7.03 -18.15 -6.29
C LEU A 112 -6.00 -17.36 -5.49
N GLY A 113 -6.01 -16.02 -5.59
CA GLY A 113 -5.11 -15.16 -4.83
C GLY A 113 -5.23 -15.34 -3.31
N ILE A 114 -6.45 -15.39 -2.78
CA ILE A 114 -6.70 -15.64 -1.36
C ILE A 114 -6.25 -17.05 -0.96
N GLY A 115 -6.59 -18.07 -1.77
CA GLY A 115 -6.18 -19.45 -1.51
C GLY A 115 -4.66 -19.64 -1.51
N LEU A 116 -3.97 -19.03 -2.48
CA LEU A 116 -2.50 -19.05 -2.56
C LEU A 116 -1.86 -18.32 -1.38
N LEU A 117 -2.33 -17.12 -1.04
CA LEU A 117 -1.82 -16.38 0.12
C LEU A 117 -2.05 -17.19 1.41
N GLY A 118 -3.26 -17.69 1.63
CA GLY A 118 -3.59 -18.50 2.81
C GLY A 118 -2.77 -19.79 2.89
N GLY A 119 -2.59 -20.49 1.78
CA GLY A 119 -1.77 -21.70 1.71
C GLY A 119 -0.28 -21.43 1.99
N ILE A 120 0.27 -20.34 1.44
CA ILE A 120 1.65 -19.92 1.73
C ILE A 120 1.79 -19.54 3.20
N LEU A 121 0.89 -18.72 3.76
CA LEU A 121 0.95 -18.33 5.16
C LEU A 121 0.81 -19.51 6.11
N LEU A 122 -0.07 -20.47 5.81
CA LEU A 122 -0.23 -21.70 6.58
C LEU A 122 1.07 -22.53 6.53
N THR A 123 1.63 -22.74 5.34
CA THR A 123 2.87 -23.49 5.15
C THR A 123 4.03 -22.82 5.89
N THR A 124 4.14 -21.49 5.81
CA THR A 124 5.12 -20.71 6.56
C THR A 124 4.93 -20.85 8.07
N GLY A 125 3.70 -20.79 8.57
CA GLY A 125 3.38 -20.95 9.99
C GLY A 125 3.73 -22.34 10.52
N LEU A 126 3.40 -23.40 9.77
CA LEU A 126 3.75 -24.78 10.14
C LEU A 126 5.27 -25.02 10.09
N THR A 127 5.94 -24.51 9.06
CA THR A 127 7.40 -24.59 8.93
C THR A 127 8.09 -23.85 10.08
N TYR A 128 7.61 -22.65 10.41
CA TYR A 128 8.09 -21.88 11.55
C TYR A 128 7.89 -22.64 12.86
N ALA A 129 6.70 -23.21 13.12
CA ALA A 129 6.44 -23.96 14.34
C ALA A 129 7.42 -25.14 14.50
N TYR A 130 7.67 -25.87 13.40
CA TYR A 130 8.65 -26.95 13.39
C TYR A 130 10.08 -26.45 13.63
N PHE A 131 10.50 -25.36 12.99
CA PHE A 131 11.84 -24.80 13.18
C PHE A 131 12.04 -24.21 14.58
N ALA A 132 11.05 -23.48 15.11
CA ALA A 132 11.07 -22.95 16.46
C ALA A 132 11.16 -24.05 17.53
N ALA A 133 10.56 -25.22 17.30
CA ALA A 133 10.66 -26.36 18.21
C ALA A 133 12.04 -27.06 18.14
N THR A 134 12.68 -27.08 16.97
CA THR A 134 13.91 -27.83 16.73
C THR A 134 15.19 -27.00 16.83
N TRP A 135 15.08 -25.67 16.79
CA TRP A 135 16.21 -24.75 16.83
C TRP A 135 16.89 -24.61 18.21
N PRO A 136 16.18 -24.48 19.35
CA PRO A 136 16.81 -24.23 20.65
C PRO A 136 17.95 -25.19 21.06
N PRO A 137 17.86 -26.53 20.86
CA PRO A 137 18.98 -27.41 21.22
C PRO A 137 20.22 -27.19 20.34
N VAL A 138 20.03 -26.75 19.09
CA VAL A 138 21.11 -26.47 18.14
C VAL A 138 21.78 -25.14 18.47
N GLU A 139 20.99 -24.14 18.86
CA GLU A 139 21.47 -22.85 19.34
C GLU A 139 22.31 -23.00 20.62
N ALA A 140 21.84 -23.83 21.57
CA ALA A 140 22.58 -24.13 22.80
C ALA A 140 23.93 -24.82 22.54
N ALA A 141 24.12 -25.45 21.38
CA ALA A 141 25.40 -26.00 20.94
C ALA A 141 26.35 -24.94 20.32
N GLY A 142 25.96 -23.66 20.33
CA GLY A 142 26.75 -22.54 19.82
C GLY A 142 26.75 -22.40 18.30
N ILE A 143 25.83 -23.07 17.60
CA ILE A 143 25.75 -23.01 16.14
C ILE A 143 25.05 -21.72 15.71
N ALA A 144 25.65 -21.00 14.76
CA ALA A 144 25.08 -19.79 14.19
C ALA A 144 23.87 -20.13 13.28
N TYR A 145 22.76 -19.41 13.43
CA TYR A 145 21.55 -19.69 12.64
C TYR A 145 21.78 -19.50 11.14
N ASN A 146 22.56 -18.49 10.76
CA ASN A 146 22.82 -18.17 9.35
C ASN A 146 23.62 -19.26 8.60
N THR A 147 24.35 -20.13 9.30
CA THR A 147 25.06 -21.27 8.69
C THR A 147 24.23 -22.55 8.75
N TYR A 148 23.13 -22.56 9.49
CA TYR A 148 22.27 -23.71 9.65
C TYR A 148 21.32 -23.90 8.46
N TRP A 149 20.99 -25.15 8.13
CA TRP A 149 20.19 -25.49 6.95
C TRP A 149 18.79 -24.86 6.97
N GLN A 150 18.22 -24.60 8.16
CA GLN A 150 16.93 -23.91 8.29
C GLN A 150 16.96 -22.52 7.65
N ALA A 151 18.05 -21.77 7.79
CA ALA A 151 18.21 -20.46 7.15
C ALA A 151 18.24 -20.58 5.61
N GLN A 152 18.84 -21.66 5.08
CA GLN A 152 18.88 -21.93 3.65
C GLN A 152 17.48 -22.25 3.09
N VAL A 153 16.67 -23.01 3.83
CA VAL A 153 15.27 -23.31 3.44
C VAL A 153 14.46 -22.03 3.31
N TRP A 154 14.55 -21.13 4.29
CA TRP A 154 13.89 -19.82 4.20
C TRP A 154 14.37 -19.00 3.01
N GLY A 155 15.69 -18.93 2.80
CA GLY A 155 16.27 -18.23 1.66
C GLY A 155 15.79 -18.79 0.32
N ALA A 156 15.75 -20.12 0.18
CA ALA A 156 15.29 -20.80 -1.02
C ALA A 156 13.80 -20.53 -1.30
N PHE A 157 12.94 -20.59 -0.29
CA PHE A 157 11.52 -20.27 -0.46
C PHE A 157 11.30 -18.80 -0.82
N SER A 158 11.99 -17.87 -0.17
CA SER A 158 11.89 -16.45 -0.52
C SER A 158 12.36 -16.17 -1.95
N LEU A 159 13.45 -16.80 -2.39
CA LEU A 159 13.91 -16.71 -3.78
C LEU A 159 12.89 -17.26 -4.77
N LEU A 160 12.35 -18.45 -4.50
CA LEU A 160 11.36 -19.08 -5.35
C LEU A 160 10.09 -18.21 -5.47
N LEU A 161 9.59 -17.69 -4.35
CA LEU A 161 8.39 -16.84 -4.33
C LEU A 161 8.64 -15.50 -5.03
N ALA A 162 9.77 -14.85 -4.79
CA ALA A 162 10.10 -13.59 -5.45
C ALA A 162 10.31 -13.78 -6.96
N ALA A 163 10.97 -14.87 -7.37
CA ALA A 163 11.15 -15.24 -8.77
C ALA A 163 9.81 -15.54 -9.44
N ALA A 164 8.96 -16.35 -8.82
CA ALA A 164 7.64 -16.68 -9.34
C ALA A 164 6.75 -15.43 -9.49
N ALA A 165 6.75 -14.54 -8.48
CA ALA A 165 6.02 -13.27 -8.55
C ALA A 165 6.56 -12.35 -9.65
N LEU A 166 7.88 -12.27 -9.83
CA LEU A 166 8.50 -11.48 -10.89
C LEU A 166 8.18 -12.06 -12.27
N LEU A 167 8.28 -13.38 -12.46
CA LEU A 167 7.90 -14.05 -13.71
C LEU A 167 6.43 -13.82 -14.03
N ALA A 168 5.54 -13.96 -13.05
CA ALA A 168 4.13 -13.67 -13.24
C ALA A 168 3.88 -12.18 -13.59
N LEU A 169 4.66 -11.26 -13.04
CA LEU A 169 4.57 -9.84 -13.42
C LEU A 169 5.03 -9.61 -14.88
N LEU A 170 6.06 -10.32 -15.33
CA LEU A 170 6.58 -10.22 -16.70
C LEU A 170 5.65 -10.88 -17.74
N VAL A 171 4.98 -11.98 -17.38
CA VAL A 171 4.02 -12.67 -18.25
C VAL A 171 2.69 -11.92 -18.32
N TRP A 172 2.26 -11.27 -17.24
CA TRP A 172 1.06 -10.43 -17.19
C TRP A 172 1.40 -8.97 -16.88
N PRO A 173 2.12 -8.27 -17.78
CA PRO A 173 2.57 -6.91 -17.53
C PRO A 173 1.39 -5.94 -17.46
N ARG A 174 1.52 -4.92 -16.59
CA ARG A 174 0.55 -3.83 -16.49
C ARG A 174 1.28 -2.49 -16.29
N PRO A 175 0.87 -1.41 -16.98
CA PRO A 175 1.52 -0.11 -16.85
C PRO A 175 1.43 0.42 -15.41
N GLY A 176 2.58 0.87 -14.88
CA GLY A 176 2.70 1.40 -13.52
C GLY A 176 3.21 0.43 -12.45
N LEU A 177 3.53 -0.83 -12.80
CA LEU A 177 4.04 -1.82 -11.85
C LEU A 177 5.57 -1.89 -11.75
N GLY A 178 6.28 -0.87 -12.25
CA GLY A 178 7.74 -0.80 -12.18
C GLY A 178 8.29 -0.81 -10.75
N LEU A 179 7.57 -0.19 -9.79
CA LEU A 179 7.95 -0.22 -8.37
C LEU A 179 7.82 -1.62 -7.76
N LEU A 180 6.81 -2.41 -8.16
CA LEU A 180 6.68 -3.81 -7.74
C LEU A 180 7.83 -4.66 -8.29
N ALA A 181 8.17 -4.48 -9.58
CA ALA A 181 9.32 -5.15 -10.17
C ALA A 181 10.62 -4.81 -9.42
N GLY A 182 10.83 -3.53 -9.09
CA GLY A 182 11.97 -3.07 -8.29
C GLY A 182 12.03 -3.70 -6.90
N ALA A 183 10.89 -3.79 -6.21
CA ALA A 183 10.79 -4.46 -4.90
C ALA A 183 11.11 -5.96 -4.98
N LEU A 184 10.55 -6.66 -5.99
CA LEU A 184 10.80 -8.09 -6.22
C LEU A 184 12.26 -8.36 -6.58
N LEU A 185 12.88 -7.51 -7.40
CA LEU A 185 14.31 -7.58 -7.73
C LEU A 185 15.18 -7.31 -6.50
N ALA A 186 14.80 -6.35 -5.64
CA ALA A 186 15.52 -6.09 -4.39
C ALA A 186 15.48 -7.33 -3.47
N TRP A 187 14.32 -7.97 -3.30
CA TRP A 187 14.23 -9.21 -2.52
C TRP A 187 15.02 -10.37 -3.15
N LEU A 188 14.93 -10.57 -4.46
CA LEU A 188 15.74 -11.56 -5.16
C LEU A 188 17.24 -11.33 -4.93
N GLY A 189 17.70 -10.10 -5.14
CA GLY A 189 19.09 -9.71 -4.94
C GLY A 189 19.55 -9.89 -3.49
N GLY A 190 18.73 -9.48 -2.52
CA GLY A 190 19.05 -9.61 -1.09
C GLY A 190 19.14 -11.06 -0.62
N HIS A 191 18.21 -11.92 -1.03
CA HIS A 191 18.26 -13.34 -0.68
C HIS A 191 19.36 -14.09 -1.43
N LEU A 192 19.61 -13.76 -2.70
CA LEU A 192 20.72 -14.35 -3.46
C LEU A 192 22.07 -13.94 -2.85
N ALA A 193 22.24 -12.66 -2.52
CA ALA A 193 23.43 -12.16 -1.84
C ALA A 193 23.60 -12.83 -0.46
N GLN A 194 22.52 -13.09 0.28
CA GLN A 194 22.59 -13.80 1.56
C GLN A 194 23.09 -15.25 1.43
N LEU A 195 22.86 -15.91 0.29
CA LEU A 195 23.37 -17.27 0.03
C LEU A 195 24.82 -17.27 -0.47
N LEU A 196 25.22 -16.23 -1.22
CA LEU A 196 26.54 -16.16 -1.85
C LEU A 196 27.60 -15.49 -0.97
N ILE A 197 27.20 -14.57 -0.10
CA ILE A 197 28.11 -13.80 0.76
C ILE A 197 28.18 -14.49 2.13
N PRO A 198 29.39 -14.77 2.65
CA PRO A 198 29.56 -15.29 4.00
C PRO A 198 28.87 -14.41 5.06
N PRO A 199 28.19 -15.01 6.05
CA PRO A 199 27.43 -14.25 7.03
C PRO A 199 28.34 -13.39 7.91
N LEU A 200 28.03 -12.09 7.99
CA LEU A 200 28.73 -11.11 8.84
C LEU A 200 28.30 -11.18 10.31
N ALA A 201 27.08 -11.65 10.56
CA ALA A 201 26.51 -11.82 11.90
C ALA A 201 26.01 -13.27 12.06
N PRO A 202 26.01 -13.83 13.28
CA PRO A 202 25.64 -15.23 13.50
C PRO A 202 24.15 -15.51 13.24
N HIS A 203 23.27 -14.55 13.54
CA HIS A 203 21.81 -14.77 13.50
C HIS A 203 21.05 -13.81 12.57
N LEU A 204 21.66 -12.69 12.16
CA LEU A 204 21.00 -11.62 11.42
C LEU A 204 21.35 -11.68 9.92
N ALA A 205 20.36 -11.59 9.02
CA ALA A 205 20.58 -11.60 7.58
C ALA A 205 20.69 -10.18 7.03
N GLY A 206 21.89 -9.61 7.07
CA GLY A 206 22.13 -8.22 6.66
C GLY A 206 21.66 -7.93 5.23
N SER A 207 21.94 -8.82 4.28
CA SER A 207 21.56 -8.62 2.87
C SER A 207 20.04 -8.63 2.67
N THR A 208 19.33 -9.48 3.42
CA THR A 208 17.86 -9.52 3.41
C THR A 208 17.26 -8.26 4.03
N ARG A 209 17.83 -7.77 5.13
CA ARG A 209 17.41 -6.52 5.76
C ARG A 209 17.59 -5.31 4.84
N LEU A 210 18.72 -5.23 4.14
CA LEU A 210 18.94 -4.18 3.14
C LEU A 210 17.90 -4.25 2.01
N ALA A 211 17.58 -5.45 1.52
CA ALA A 211 16.52 -5.61 0.54
C ALA A 211 15.16 -5.15 1.06
N ASN A 212 14.82 -5.43 2.33
CA ASN A 212 13.58 -4.94 2.94
C ASN A 212 13.54 -3.40 3.03
N LEU A 213 14.66 -2.75 3.37
CA LEU A 213 14.77 -1.29 3.40
C LEU A 213 14.55 -0.64 2.04
N ILE A 214 14.80 -1.37 0.96
CA ILE A 214 14.56 -0.90 -0.42
C ILE A 214 13.13 -1.24 -0.84
N ALA A 215 12.74 -2.51 -0.71
CA ALA A 215 11.49 -3.04 -1.24
C ALA A 215 10.27 -2.42 -0.56
N VAL A 216 10.25 -2.30 0.76
CA VAL A 216 9.07 -1.84 1.51
C VAL A 216 8.69 -0.39 1.16
N PRO A 217 9.61 0.59 1.08
CA PRO A 217 9.30 1.92 0.56
C PRO A 217 8.77 1.94 -0.88
N LEU A 218 9.30 1.08 -1.77
CA LEU A 218 8.79 0.97 -3.14
C LEU A 218 7.35 0.49 -3.17
N MET A 219 7.00 -0.47 -2.30
CA MET A 219 5.61 -0.93 -2.13
C MET A 219 4.70 0.21 -1.63
N THR A 220 5.17 1.01 -0.68
CA THR A 220 4.43 2.19 -0.19
C THR A 220 4.22 3.22 -1.28
N GLY A 221 5.25 3.49 -2.09
CA GLY A 221 5.14 4.37 -3.25
C GLY A 221 4.11 3.88 -4.27
N LEU A 222 4.05 2.57 -4.50
CA LEU A 222 3.06 1.96 -5.41
C LEU A 222 1.63 2.12 -4.88
N ALA A 223 1.41 1.88 -3.59
CA ALA A 223 0.10 2.11 -2.96
C ALA A 223 -0.35 3.57 -3.06
N PHE A 224 0.59 4.52 -2.91
CA PHE A 224 0.32 5.94 -3.08
C PHE A 224 -0.06 6.27 -4.53
N GLN A 225 0.64 5.69 -5.52
CA GLN A 225 0.26 5.83 -6.93
C GLN A 225 -1.14 5.28 -7.21
N GLU A 226 -1.52 4.13 -6.66
CA GLU A 226 -2.87 3.59 -6.80
C GLU A 226 -3.92 4.50 -6.14
N ALA A 227 -3.63 5.01 -4.94
CA ALA A 227 -4.53 5.91 -4.23
C ALA A 227 -4.74 7.24 -4.95
N LEU A 228 -3.70 7.79 -5.60
CA LEU A 228 -3.78 9.02 -6.37
C LEU A 228 -4.43 8.84 -7.75
N ARG A 229 -4.27 7.67 -8.38
CA ARG A 229 -4.95 7.34 -9.65
C ARG A 229 -6.46 7.30 -9.49
N TRP A 230 -6.95 7.10 -8.27
CA TRP A 230 -8.36 7.28 -7.97
C TRP A 230 -8.70 8.78 -7.93
N SER A 231 -9.16 9.30 -9.06
CA SER A 231 -10.00 10.51 -9.06
C SER A 231 -11.44 10.04 -8.86
N PRO A 232 -12.19 10.55 -7.87
CA PRO A 232 -13.64 10.42 -7.94
C PRO A 232 -14.06 10.98 -9.29
N ALA A 233 -14.93 10.28 -10.01
CA ALA A 233 -15.68 10.93 -11.08
C ALA A 233 -16.29 12.19 -10.45
N PRO A 234 -16.16 13.38 -11.07
CA PRO A 234 -16.77 14.57 -10.50
C PRO A 234 -18.23 14.24 -10.25
N SER A 235 -18.64 14.27 -8.98
CA SER A 235 -20.05 14.25 -8.65
C SER A 235 -20.69 15.33 -9.52
N PRO A 236 -21.86 15.11 -10.15
CA PRO A 236 -22.55 16.16 -10.90
C PRO A 236 -22.79 17.44 -10.06
N THR A 237 -22.61 17.33 -8.74
CA THR A 237 -22.69 18.36 -7.71
C THR A 237 -21.33 18.72 -7.07
N SER A 238 -20.19 18.61 -7.76
CA SER A 238 -18.97 19.24 -7.23
C SER A 238 -19.15 20.77 -7.26
N PRO A 239 -18.90 21.50 -6.15
CA PRO A 239 -19.11 22.95 -6.10
C PRO A 239 -18.28 23.70 -7.15
N SER A 240 -17.16 23.13 -7.60
CA SER A 240 -16.35 23.70 -8.70
C SER A 240 -17.04 23.59 -10.06
N THR A 241 -17.69 22.47 -10.37
CA THR A 241 -18.48 22.30 -11.60
C THR A 241 -19.80 23.06 -11.55
N ALA A 242 -20.43 23.15 -10.37
CA ALA A 242 -21.62 23.97 -10.19
C ALA A 242 -21.28 25.47 -10.36
N ALA A 243 -20.19 25.94 -9.76
CA ALA A 243 -19.70 27.31 -9.96
C ALA A 243 -19.31 27.57 -11.42
N ALA A 244 -18.65 26.63 -12.09
CA ALA A 244 -18.30 26.77 -13.50
C ALA A 244 -19.55 26.81 -14.41
N ARG A 245 -20.58 26.00 -14.13
CA ARG A 245 -21.86 26.03 -14.85
C ARG A 245 -22.61 27.34 -14.62
N LEU A 246 -22.70 27.79 -13.37
CA LEU A 246 -23.32 29.09 -13.03
C LEU A 246 -22.59 30.26 -13.70
N LEU A 247 -21.25 30.22 -13.77
CA LEU A 247 -20.44 31.22 -14.45
C LEU A 247 -20.66 31.19 -15.97
N GLU A 248 -20.80 30.00 -16.57
CA GLU A 248 -21.09 29.85 -17.99
C GLU A 248 -22.51 30.31 -18.33
N MET A 249 -23.49 30.02 -17.47
CA MET A 249 -24.86 30.55 -17.59
C MET A 249 -24.87 32.07 -17.47
N ALA A 250 -24.14 32.65 -16.51
CA ALA A 250 -24.00 34.10 -16.38
C ALA A 250 -23.38 34.73 -17.63
N ARG A 251 -22.31 34.15 -18.18
CA ARG A 251 -21.68 34.60 -19.43
C ARG A 251 -22.59 34.47 -20.64
N ARG A 252 -23.42 33.42 -20.69
CA ARG A 252 -24.40 33.20 -21.77
C ARG A 252 -25.51 34.24 -21.74
N ILE A 253 -25.98 34.61 -20.55
CA ILE A 253 -26.95 35.70 -20.35
C ILE A 253 -26.31 37.05 -20.71
N GLU A 254 -25.07 37.30 -20.30
CA GLU A 254 -24.33 38.54 -20.60
C GLU A 254 -24.13 38.77 -22.11
N ARG A 255 -23.87 37.70 -22.87
CA ARG A 255 -23.67 37.76 -24.33
C ARG A 255 -24.97 37.67 -25.13
N ALA A 256 -26.12 37.44 -24.49
CA ALA A 256 -27.38 37.29 -25.20
C ALA A 256 -27.85 38.62 -25.76
N HIS A 257 -28.28 38.61 -27.02
CA HIS A 257 -28.87 39.81 -27.64
C HIS A 257 -30.26 40.13 -27.08
N ASP A 258 -30.96 39.12 -26.57
CA ASP A 258 -32.22 39.22 -25.85
C ASP A 258 -32.04 38.64 -24.43
N VAL A 259 -31.82 39.54 -23.47
CA VAL A 259 -31.57 39.21 -22.06
C VAL A 259 -32.80 38.56 -21.41
N GLU A 260 -34.01 38.94 -21.83
CA GLU A 260 -35.26 38.44 -21.27
C GLU A 260 -35.48 36.98 -21.64
N SER A 261 -35.32 36.65 -22.93
CA SER A 261 -35.38 35.28 -23.41
C SER A 261 -34.28 34.40 -22.82
N ALA A 262 -33.06 34.94 -22.67
CA ALA A 262 -31.95 34.22 -22.07
C ALA A 262 -32.16 33.92 -20.59
N LEU A 263 -32.68 34.88 -19.81
CA LEU A 263 -33.04 34.69 -18.40
C LEU A 263 -34.18 33.68 -18.25
N ALA A 264 -35.21 33.75 -19.10
CA ALA A 264 -36.31 32.80 -19.10
C ALA A 264 -35.86 31.36 -19.37
N THR A 265 -34.90 31.19 -20.28
CA THR A 265 -34.35 29.88 -20.64
C THR A 265 -33.44 29.31 -19.55
N ALA A 266 -32.70 30.17 -18.84
CA ALA A 266 -31.78 29.74 -17.78
C ALA A 266 -32.48 29.45 -16.43
N LEU A 267 -33.66 30.04 -16.20
CA LEU A 267 -34.35 29.98 -14.90
C LEU A 267 -34.63 28.56 -14.38
N PRO A 268 -35.12 27.59 -15.18
CA PRO A 268 -35.37 26.22 -14.70
C PRO A 268 -34.09 25.52 -14.24
N GLU A 269 -32.98 25.76 -14.94
CA GLU A 269 -31.69 25.15 -14.62
C GLU A 269 -31.08 25.77 -13.35
N ILE A 270 -31.26 27.09 -13.14
CA ILE A 270 -30.89 27.79 -11.90
C ILE A 270 -31.72 27.28 -10.72
N ALA A 271 -33.05 27.19 -10.88
CA ALA A 271 -33.95 26.73 -9.84
C ALA A 271 -33.64 25.28 -9.42
N HIS A 272 -33.40 24.41 -10.40
CA HIS A 272 -32.96 23.04 -10.16
C HIS A 272 -31.62 22.96 -9.42
N HIS A 273 -30.65 23.83 -9.76
CA HIS A 273 -29.35 23.85 -9.08
C HIS A 273 -29.42 24.41 -7.65
N LEU A 274 -30.33 25.34 -7.38
CA LEU A 274 -30.56 25.91 -6.05
C LEU A 274 -31.47 25.05 -5.18
N GLY A 275 -32.08 23.99 -5.74
CA GLY A 275 -33.01 23.11 -5.02
C GLY A 275 -34.28 23.82 -4.57
N VAL A 276 -34.76 24.80 -5.36
CA VAL A 276 -35.99 25.55 -5.08
C VAL A 276 -37.12 25.10 -5.99
N ASP A 277 -38.30 24.89 -5.40
CA ASP A 277 -39.48 24.41 -6.13
C ASP A 277 -40.19 25.51 -6.94
N MET A 278 -39.91 26.78 -6.64
CA MET A 278 -40.42 27.92 -7.41
C MET A 278 -39.37 29.03 -7.50
N ALA A 279 -39.22 29.61 -8.69
CA ALA A 279 -38.36 30.77 -8.94
C ALA A 279 -39.01 31.72 -9.95
N ALA A 280 -38.82 33.03 -9.79
CA ALA A 280 -39.28 34.02 -10.74
C ALA A 280 -38.21 35.09 -11.00
N VAL A 281 -38.12 35.56 -12.25
CA VAL A 281 -37.23 36.65 -12.65
C VAL A 281 -38.07 37.87 -12.99
N GLY A 282 -37.86 38.94 -12.23
CA GLY A 282 -38.48 40.24 -12.45
C GLY A 282 -37.45 41.25 -12.95
N LEU A 283 -37.78 41.98 -14.01
CA LEU A 283 -37.01 43.15 -14.45
C LEU A 283 -37.77 44.44 -14.10
N PRO A 284 -37.06 45.55 -13.84
CA PRO A 284 -37.70 46.83 -13.61
C PRO A 284 -38.52 47.22 -14.85
N ALA A 285 -39.79 47.57 -14.64
CA ALA A 285 -40.67 48.06 -15.70
C ALA A 285 -40.19 49.44 -16.17
N VAL A 286 -40.09 49.62 -17.48
CA VAL A 286 -39.76 50.92 -18.08
C VAL A 286 -41.03 51.77 -18.09
N GLY A 287 -41.12 52.75 -17.18
CA GLY A 287 -42.28 53.64 -17.07
C GLY A 287 -42.18 54.63 -15.90
N PRO A 288 -43.10 55.60 -15.80
CA PRO A 288 -43.09 56.64 -14.76
C PRO A 288 -43.49 56.13 -13.36
N SER A 289 -44.03 54.91 -13.26
CA SER A 289 -44.37 54.25 -12.00
C SER A 289 -43.38 53.10 -11.72
N PRO A 290 -42.87 52.96 -10.48
CA PRO A 290 -42.02 51.84 -10.12
C PRO A 290 -42.85 50.55 -10.17
N GLY A 291 -42.51 49.66 -11.09
CA GLY A 291 -43.14 48.35 -11.24
C GLY A 291 -42.09 47.28 -11.58
N VAL A 292 -42.39 46.03 -11.27
CA VAL A 292 -41.56 44.89 -11.66
C VAL A 292 -42.33 44.09 -12.70
N ARG A 293 -41.75 43.92 -13.89
CA ARG A 293 -42.27 43.05 -14.92
C ARG A 293 -41.70 41.66 -14.72
N ILE A 294 -42.55 40.67 -14.48
CA ILE A 294 -42.14 39.27 -14.39
C ILE A 294 -41.88 38.76 -15.81
N VAL A 295 -40.68 38.27 -16.05
CA VAL A 295 -40.21 37.82 -17.37
C VAL A 295 -40.23 36.30 -17.47
N ALA A 296 -40.07 35.60 -16.35
CA ALA A 296 -40.15 34.14 -16.29
C ALA A 296 -40.53 33.65 -14.89
N ILE A 297 -41.18 32.49 -14.85
CA ILE A 297 -41.56 31.76 -13.64
C ILE A 297 -41.25 30.27 -13.90
N HIS A 298 -40.64 29.62 -12.92
CA HIS A 298 -40.43 28.18 -12.84
C HIS A 298 -41.09 27.66 -11.57
#